data_AF-A0A501WFR2-F1
#
_entry.id   AF-A0A501WFR2-F1
#
_cell.length_a   1.000
_cell.length_b   1.000
_cell.length_c   1.000
_cell.angle_alpha   90.00
_cell.angle_beta   90.00
_cell.angle_gamma   90.00
#
_symmetry.space_group_name_H-M   'P 1'
#
loop_
_entity.id
_entity.type
_entity.pdbx_description
1 polymer ?
#
loop_
_entity_poly.entity_id
_entity_poly.type
_entity_poly.pdbx_seq_one_letter_code
_entity_poly.pdbx_strand_id
1 'polypeptide(L)'
;MQYDAAAIEALRNDQRLDIQILGEHGLVKDLSRDNVIVHVGKPAGSITGWVGPVFWQVWVESGDAPGSVHARVDRGEAQVWQFHESHAKEELLAAAKDSAIALAKEQLAAQLDAARERLSALESADA
;
A
#
# COMPACT_ATOMS: atom_id res chain seq x y z
N MET A 1 -28.01 -2.24 -22.58
CA MET A 1 -28.11 -3.45 -21.73
C MET A 1 -28.07 -2.99 -20.29
N GLN A 2 -29.12 -3.27 -19.52
CA GLN A 2 -29.27 -2.86 -18.13
C GLN A 2 -28.85 -4.06 -17.28
N TYR A 3 -27.79 -3.93 -16.49
CA TYR A 3 -27.28 -5.05 -15.68
C TYR A 3 -28.14 -5.22 -14.42
N ASP A 4 -28.62 -6.45 -14.21
CA ASP A 4 -29.53 -6.86 -13.14
C ASP A 4 -28.86 -6.80 -11.77
N ALA A 5 -29.43 -6.02 -10.85
CA ALA A 5 -28.90 -5.79 -9.51
C ALA A 5 -28.80 -7.08 -8.69
N ALA A 6 -29.66 -8.07 -8.97
CA ALA A 6 -29.62 -9.38 -8.32
C ALA A 6 -28.38 -10.19 -8.70
N ALA A 7 -27.87 -10.03 -9.94
CA ALA A 7 -26.63 -10.68 -10.37
C ALA A 7 -25.40 -10.06 -9.70
N ILE A 8 -25.44 -8.75 -9.43
CA ILE A 8 -24.38 -8.03 -8.70
C ILE A 8 -24.35 -8.48 -7.22
N GLU A 9 -25.51 -8.68 -6.60
CA GLU A 9 -25.61 -9.12 -5.22
C GLU A 9 -25.20 -10.59 -5.03
N ALA A 10 -25.54 -11.46 -5.98
CA ALA A 10 -25.10 -12.84 -6.02
C ALA A 10 -23.56 -12.95 -6.15
N LEU A 11 -22.95 -12.16 -7.04
CA LEU A 11 -21.48 -12.07 -7.17
C LEU A 11 -20.80 -11.59 -5.88
N ARG A 12 -21.48 -10.73 -5.11
CA ARG A 12 -20.97 -10.21 -3.83
C ARG A 12 -20.94 -11.27 -2.72
N ASN A 13 -21.90 -12.20 -2.74
CA ASN A 13 -22.00 -13.27 -1.74
C ASN A 13 -21.08 -14.46 -2.07
N ASP A 14 -20.85 -14.76 -3.34
CA ASP A 14 -19.96 -15.84 -3.79
C ASP A 14 -18.48 -15.52 -3.52
N GLN A 15 -18.11 -14.24 -3.59
CA GLN A 15 -16.75 -13.75 -3.30
C GLN A 15 -16.27 -13.99 -1.86
N ARG A 16 -17.15 -14.39 -0.94
CA ARG A 16 -16.79 -14.49 0.49
C ARG A 16 -15.96 -15.72 0.83
N LEU A 17 -16.12 -16.82 0.07
CA LEU A 17 -15.32 -18.05 0.20
C LEU A 17 -14.05 -17.98 -0.66
N ASP A 18 -14.12 -17.33 -1.82
CA ASP A 18 -12.96 -17.11 -2.69
C ASP A 18 -11.88 -16.25 -2.03
N ILE A 19 -12.24 -15.30 -1.16
CA ILE A 19 -11.27 -14.48 -0.41
C ILE A 19 -10.23 -15.33 0.37
N GLN A 20 -10.59 -16.54 0.81
CA GLN A 20 -9.68 -17.43 1.54
C GLN A 20 -8.66 -18.11 0.61
N ILE A 21 -9.03 -18.39 -0.65
CA ILE A 21 -8.16 -18.98 -1.68
C ILE A 21 -7.35 -17.89 -2.40
N LEU A 22 -7.89 -16.68 -2.56
CA LEU A 22 -7.23 -15.55 -3.23
C LEU A 22 -6.10 -14.92 -2.39
N GLY A 23 -6.10 -15.14 -1.07
CA GLY A 23 -4.98 -14.82 -0.18
C GLY A 23 -3.72 -15.63 -0.49
N GLU A 24 -3.84 -16.84 -1.06
CA GLU A 24 -2.71 -17.69 -1.44
C GLU A 24 -2.13 -17.32 -2.83
N HIS A 25 -2.86 -16.54 -3.63
CA HIS A 25 -2.51 -16.21 -5.02
C HIS A 25 -2.22 -14.72 -5.29
N GLY A 26 -2.11 -13.88 -4.26
CA GLY A 26 -1.56 -12.52 -4.39
C GLY A 26 -2.42 -11.56 -5.22
N LEU A 27 -3.70 -11.40 -4.85
CA LEU A 27 -4.64 -10.55 -5.59
C LEU A 27 -4.68 -9.09 -5.11
N VAL A 28 -4.40 -8.21 -6.08
CA VAL A 28 -4.53 -6.74 -6.05
C VAL A 28 -5.97 -6.35 -5.71
N LYS A 29 -6.15 -5.66 -4.58
CA LYS A 29 -7.45 -5.14 -4.16
C LYS A 29 -7.54 -3.66 -4.52
N ASP A 30 -8.44 -3.35 -5.46
CA ASP A 30 -8.95 -2.01 -5.84
C ASP A 30 -8.26 -1.32 -7.04
N LEU A 31 -8.97 -1.27 -8.17
CA LEU A 31 -8.63 -0.49 -9.38
C LEU A 31 -9.53 0.74 -9.55
N SER A 32 -10.43 1.03 -8.60
CA SER A 32 -11.49 2.03 -8.79
C SER A 32 -11.33 3.29 -7.96
N ARG A 33 -10.52 3.28 -6.89
CA ARG A 33 -10.15 4.46 -6.08
C ARG A 33 -8.75 4.30 -5.51
N ASP A 34 -7.87 5.25 -5.78
CA ASP A 34 -6.57 5.49 -5.11
C ASP A 34 -5.67 4.26 -4.85
N ASN A 35 -5.06 3.76 -5.93
CA ASN A 35 -3.66 3.29 -6.03
C ASN A 35 -3.07 2.28 -5.01
N VAL A 36 -3.83 1.60 -4.15
CA VAL A 36 -3.24 0.70 -3.14
C VAL A 36 -3.23 -0.77 -3.58
N ILE A 37 -2.09 -1.26 -4.09
CA ILE A 37 -1.91 -2.68 -4.45
C ILE A 37 -1.36 -3.50 -3.28
N VAL A 38 -2.24 -4.11 -2.47
CA VAL A 38 -1.81 -4.98 -1.35
C VAL A 38 -1.39 -6.36 -1.84
N HIS A 39 -0.08 -6.65 -1.81
CA HIS A 39 0.43 -8.02 -1.89
C HIS A 39 0.67 -8.59 -0.48
N VAL A 40 -0.10 -9.61 -0.11
CA VAL A 40 0.21 -10.47 1.04
C VAL A 40 0.83 -11.75 0.49
N GLY A 41 2.16 -11.83 0.48
CA GLY A 41 2.92 -12.96 -0.08
C GLY A 41 4.19 -13.24 0.72
N LYS A 42 4.95 -14.28 0.35
CA LYS A 42 6.16 -14.70 1.07
C LYS A 42 7.21 -13.56 1.16
N PRO A 43 7.82 -13.33 2.33
CA PRO A 43 7.55 -14.01 3.61
C PRO A 43 6.20 -13.57 4.20
N ALA A 44 5.42 -14.53 4.72
CA ALA A 44 4.09 -14.28 5.28
C ALA A 44 4.14 -13.14 6.30
N GLY A 45 3.31 -12.10 6.10
CA GLY A 45 3.34 -10.88 6.89
C GLY A 45 4.03 -9.69 6.22
N SER A 46 3.87 -9.55 4.90
CA SER A 46 4.19 -8.32 4.16
C SER A 46 2.92 -7.74 3.54
N ILE A 47 2.88 -6.41 3.43
CA ILE A 47 1.88 -5.63 2.71
C ILE A 47 2.64 -4.66 1.81
N THR A 48 2.37 -4.65 0.52
CA THR A 48 2.89 -3.65 -0.42
C THR A 48 1.78 -2.73 -0.90
N GLY A 49 2.14 -1.67 -1.62
CA GLY A 49 1.19 -0.83 -2.32
C GLY A 49 1.86 0.32 -3.05
N TRP A 50 1.01 1.17 -3.61
CA TRP A 50 1.44 2.37 -4.32
C TRP A 50 0.61 3.56 -3.83
N VAL A 51 1.12 4.76 -4.06
CA VAL A 51 0.37 6.03 -3.98
C VAL A 51 0.81 6.85 -5.20
N GLY A 52 0.03 6.80 -6.28
CA GLY A 52 0.48 7.28 -7.59
C GLY A 52 1.73 6.50 -8.03
N PRO A 53 2.84 7.15 -8.42
CA PRO A 53 4.10 6.48 -8.77
C PRO A 53 4.92 6.01 -7.56
N VAL A 54 4.56 6.37 -6.33
CA VAL A 54 5.35 6.08 -5.13
C VAL A 54 5.03 4.67 -4.62
N PHE A 55 6.00 3.76 -4.71
CA PHE A 55 5.91 2.42 -4.15
C PHE A 55 6.07 2.44 -2.62
N TRP A 56 5.36 1.57 -1.91
CA TRP A 56 5.61 1.31 -0.50
C TRP A 56 5.47 -0.17 -0.14
N GLN A 57 6.13 -0.57 0.94
CA GLN A 57 6.11 -1.92 1.48
C GLN A 57 6.31 -1.88 2.99
N VAL A 58 5.57 -2.73 3.71
CA VAL A 58 5.80 -3.03 5.12
C VAL A 58 5.83 -4.53 5.33
N TRP A 59 6.63 -5.02 6.28
CA TRP A 59 6.71 -6.44 6.62
C TRP A 59 7.25 -6.68 8.03
N VAL A 60 6.98 -7.87 8.56
CA VAL A 60 7.47 -8.29 9.88
C VAL A 60 8.26 -9.58 9.71
N GLU A 61 9.45 -9.66 10.31
CA GLU A 61 10.26 -10.88 10.30
C GLU A 61 10.13 -11.63 11.62
N SER A 62 10.06 -12.96 11.57
CA SER A 62 9.87 -13.81 12.76
C SER A 62 11.06 -13.78 13.74
N GLY A 63 12.17 -13.13 13.38
CA GLY A 63 13.36 -12.98 14.22
C GLY A 63 13.55 -11.57 14.81
N ASP A 64 12.69 -10.62 14.47
CA ASP A 64 12.80 -9.26 14.99
C ASP A 64 12.30 -9.13 16.43
N ALA A 65 12.67 -8.04 17.09
CA ALA A 65 12.14 -7.71 18.40
C ALA A 65 10.61 -7.50 18.34
N PRO A 66 9.88 -7.78 19.44
CA PRO A 66 8.46 -7.49 19.52
C PRO A 66 8.16 -6.03 19.16
N GLY A 67 7.12 -5.81 18.36
CA GLY A 67 6.71 -4.48 17.92
C GLY A 67 7.53 -3.88 16.77
N SER A 68 8.58 -4.56 16.28
CA SER A 68 9.36 -4.08 15.14
C SER A 68 8.68 -4.43 13.81
N VAL A 69 8.56 -3.45 12.91
CA VAL A 69 8.03 -3.63 11.56
C VAL A 69 8.96 -2.95 10.58
N HIS A 70 9.39 -3.65 9.55
CA HIS A 70 10.17 -3.06 8.47
C HIS A 70 9.25 -2.30 7.52
N ALA A 71 9.74 -1.18 7.02
CA ALA A 71 9.04 -0.35 6.06
C ALA A 71 10.00 0.19 5.00
N ARG A 72 9.48 0.35 3.80
CA ARG A 72 10.19 0.95 2.67
C ARG A 72 9.20 1.80 1.89
N VAL A 73 9.59 3.03 1.58
CA VAL A 73 8.84 3.94 0.69
C VAL A 73 9.78 4.40 -0.42
N ASP A 74 9.23 4.53 -1.63
CA ASP A 74 9.88 5.01 -2.85
C ASP A 74 11.15 4.24 -3.23
N ARG A 75 11.14 2.91 -3.04
CA ARG A 75 12.31 2.02 -3.26
C ARG A 75 13.58 2.43 -2.50
N GLY A 76 13.43 3.27 -1.46
CA GLY A 76 14.53 3.67 -0.59
C GLY A 76 15.05 2.54 0.29
N GLU A 77 15.95 2.89 1.20
CA GLU A 77 16.43 1.95 2.21
C GLU A 77 15.28 1.45 3.10
N ALA A 78 15.36 0.19 3.50
CA ALA A 78 14.43 -0.37 4.46
C ALA A 78 14.71 0.23 5.83
N GLN A 79 13.66 0.65 6.53
CA GLN A 79 13.71 1.21 7.87
C GLN A 79 12.93 0.32 8.82
N VAL A 80 13.39 0.22 10.07
CA VAL A 80 12.65 -0.47 11.13
C VAL A 80 11.84 0.58 11.88
N TRP A 81 10.52 0.39 11.89
CA TRP A 81 9.57 1.16 12.69
C TRP A 81 9.23 0.40 13.96
N GLN A 82 9.21 1.12 15.07
CA GLN A 82 8.92 0.54 16.37
C GLN A 82 7.52 0.93 16.81
N PHE A 83 6.70 -0.10 17.05
CA PHE A 83 5.35 0.01 17.60
C PHE A 83 5.31 -0.63 18.99
N HIS A 84 4.15 -0.50 19.65
CA HIS A 84 3.95 -1.08 20.97
C HIS A 84 4.07 -2.62 20.92
N GLU A 85 4.79 -3.18 21.90
CA GLU A 85 5.20 -4.59 21.97
C GLU A 85 4.01 -5.56 22.11
N SER A 86 2.89 -5.07 22.64
CA SER A 86 1.69 -5.87 22.87
C SER A 86 0.81 -6.06 21.64
N HIS A 87 1.09 -5.38 20.53
CA HIS A 87 0.27 -5.49 19.33
C HIS A 87 0.44 -6.86 18.67
N ALA A 88 -0.68 -7.43 18.22
CA ALA A 88 -0.63 -8.61 17.37
C ALA A 88 0.03 -8.27 16.01
N LYS A 89 0.54 -9.28 15.30
CA LYS A 89 1.23 -9.10 14.02
C LYS A 89 0.36 -8.36 12.99
N GLU A 90 -0.93 -8.65 12.98
CA GLU A 90 -1.93 -8.03 12.11
C GLU A 90 -2.12 -6.54 12.44
N GLU A 91 -2.11 -6.18 13.73
CA GLU A 91 -2.23 -4.80 14.20
C GLU A 91 -0.98 -3.99 13.88
N LEU A 92 0.20 -4.60 14.07
CA LEU A 92 1.48 -4.02 13.66
C LEU A 92 1.51 -3.70 12.16
N LEU A 93 1.09 -4.66 11.33
CA LEU A 93 1.04 -4.48 9.89
C LEU A 93 0.00 -3.44 9.46
N ALA A 94 -1.15 -3.39 10.13
CA ALA A 94 -2.17 -2.36 9.86
C ALA A 94 -1.66 -0.95 10.19
N ALA A 95 -1.05 -0.76 11.37
CA ALA A 95 -0.49 0.51 11.81
C ALA A 95 0.67 0.97 10.91
N ALA A 96 1.56 0.03 10.54
CA ALA A 96 2.64 0.31 9.61
C ALA A 96 2.11 0.64 8.21
N LYS A 97 1.11 -0.09 7.70
CA LYS A 97 0.49 0.22 6.41
C LYS A 97 -0.07 1.64 6.39
N ASP A 98 -0.79 2.07 7.42
CA ASP A 98 -1.34 3.43 7.49
C ASP A 98 -0.22 4.49 7.52
N SER A 99 0.86 4.22 8.26
CA SER A 99 2.05 5.08 8.31
C SER A 99 2.79 5.16 6.96
N ALA A 100 2.92 4.03 6.26
CA ALA A 100 3.55 3.96 4.93
C ALA A 100 2.75 4.70 3.86
N ILE A 101 1.41 4.61 3.91
CA ILE A 101 0.54 5.37 3.02
C ILE A 101 0.68 6.88 3.28
N ALA A 102 0.75 7.30 4.55
CA ALA A 102 0.95 8.71 4.89
C ALA A 102 2.29 9.22 4.33
N LEU A 103 3.38 8.50 4.58
CA LEU A 103 4.71 8.87 4.07
C LEU A 103 4.75 8.87 2.53
N ALA A 104 4.11 7.90 1.87
CA ALA A 104 4.04 7.86 0.42
C ALA A 104 3.24 9.04 -0.18
N LYS A 105 2.21 9.53 0.52
CA LYS A 105 1.47 10.75 0.14
C LYS A 105 2.32 12.00 0.29
N GLU A 106 3.11 12.10 1.36
CA GLU A 106 4.05 13.21 1.57
C GLU A 106 5.13 13.23 0.47
N GLN A 107 5.71 12.07 0.15
CA GLN A 107 6.67 11.91 -0.94
C GLN A 107 6.06 12.33 -2.29
N LEU A 108 4.82 11.91 -2.58
CA LEU A 108 4.12 12.29 -3.80
C LEU A 108 3.91 13.81 -3.87
N ALA A 109 3.49 14.45 -2.77
CA ALA A 109 3.33 15.90 -2.73
C ALA A 109 4.66 16.63 -3.02
N ALA A 110 5.75 16.18 -2.37
CA ALA A 110 7.08 16.74 -2.62
C ALA A 110 7.56 16.56 -4.08
N GLN A 111 7.29 15.39 -4.68
CA GLN A 111 7.60 15.13 -6.09
C GLN A 111 6.80 16.05 -7.03
N LEU A 112 5.53 16.31 -6.73
CA LEU A 112 4.68 17.21 -7.50
C LEU A 112 5.15 18.66 -7.40
N ASP A 113 5.51 19.13 -6.21
CA ASP A 113 6.01 20.49 -6.03
C ASP A 113 7.35 20.70 -6.74
N ALA A 114 8.29 19.76 -6.62
CA ALA A 114 9.55 19.80 -7.36
C ALA A 114 9.34 19.75 -8.88
N ALA A 115 8.33 19.01 -9.37
CA ALA A 115 7.99 18.99 -10.80
C ALA A 115 7.44 20.34 -11.28
N ARG A 116 6.60 21.01 -10.46
CA ARG A 116 6.08 22.36 -10.76
C ARG A 116 7.19 23.40 -10.82
N GLU A 117 8.14 23.36 -9.89
CA GLU A 117 9.30 24.26 -9.91
C GLU A 117 10.14 24.06 -11.18
N ARG A 118 10.42 22.81 -11.57
CA ARG A 118 11.15 22.51 -12.82
C ARG A 118 10.40 23.01 -14.05
N LEU A 119 9.08 22.83 -14.10
CA LEU A 119 8.26 23.31 -15.21
C LEU A 119 8.32 24.85 -15.32
N SER A 120 8.15 25.56 -14.20
CA SER A 120 8.23 27.02 -14.18
C SER A 120 9.60 27.54 -14.60
N ALA A 121 10.68 26.86 -14.21
CA ALA A 121 12.03 27.21 -14.64
C ALA A 121 12.24 27.03 -16.15
N LEU A 122 11.67 25.96 -16.74
CA LEU A 122 11.74 25.73 -18.19
C LEU A 122 10.91 26.77 -18.96
N GLU A 123 9.69 27.06 -18.52
CA GLU A 123 8.83 28.08 -19.14
C GLU A 123 9.46 29.49 -19.09
N SER A 124 10.20 29.80 -18.02
CA SER A 124 10.91 31.08 -17.88
C SER A 124 12.21 31.13 -18.71
N ALA A 125 12.76 30.00 -19.12
CA ALA A 125 13.97 29.92 -19.93
C ALA A 125 13.67 29.98 -21.44
N ASP A 126 12.45 29.60 -21.84
CA ASP A 126 11.95 29.66 -23.23
C ASP A 126 11.25 31.01 -23.56
N ALA A 127 11.13 31.92 -22.60
CA ALA A 127 10.53 33.26 -22.73
C ALA A 127 11.60 34.36 -22.91
#